data_AF-V7EE98-F1
#
_entry.id   AF-V7EE98-F1
#
_cell.length_a   1.000
_cell.length_b   1.000
_cell.length_c   1.000
_cell.angle_alpha   90.00
_cell.angle_beta   90.00
_cell.angle_gamma   90.00
#
_symmetry.space_group_name_H-M   'P 1'
#
loop_
_entity.id
_entity.type
_entity.pdbx_description
1 polymer ?
#
loop_
_entity_poly.entity_id
_entity_poly.type
_entity_poly.pdbx_seq_one_letter_code
_entity_poly.pdbx_strand_id
1 'polypeptide(L)'
;MLETAGEAVHDGAVFGGAGGGLAGQGQPVTVVTICREPPDVVRRFAAWHRHLGAETVCILFDDPDDPVISEMERFGWLRAIRCDAGFWAALGLAGDAPFALRQVAALTHAYRSVRSGWVAVLDADEAFHFGGRGFAEVLAEVPAQVRGVRVRTAEYMVAGPARPESVGRHLALEDGFAVAMRDVPGQGAVADA
;
A
#
# COMPACT_ATOMS: atom_id res chain seq x y z
N MET A 1 20.24 -15.83 -14.76
CA MET A 1 18.77 -15.90 -14.91
C MET A 1 18.23 -15.99 -13.49
N LEU A 2 18.11 -14.84 -12.84
CA LEU A 2 17.79 -14.72 -11.41
C LEU A 2 16.44 -14.03 -11.30
N GLU A 3 15.44 -14.76 -10.82
CA GLU A 3 14.13 -14.26 -10.47
C GLU A 3 14.28 -13.26 -9.32
N THR A 4 14.27 -11.99 -9.68
CA THR A 4 14.21 -10.84 -8.76
C THR A 4 12.77 -10.64 -8.33
N ALA A 5 12.51 -10.69 -7.02
CA ALA A 5 11.32 -10.12 -6.35
C ALA A 5 10.04 -10.15 -7.20
N GLY A 6 9.73 -11.33 -7.72
CA GLY A 6 8.51 -11.62 -8.46
C GLY A 6 7.62 -12.47 -7.56
N GLU A 7 7.23 -11.94 -6.41
CA GLU A 7 6.03 -12.44 -5.75
C GLU A 7 4.99 -11.35 -5.94
N ALA A 8 4.08 -11.62 -6.87
CA ALA A 8 3.01 -10.73 -7.25
C ALA A 8 2.30 -10.21 -5.99
N VAL A 9 2.01 -8.91 -5.99
CA VAL A 9 1.09 -8.29 -5.03
C VAL A 9 -0.30 -8.82 -5.36
N HIS A 10 -0.56 -10.05 -4.95
CA HIS A 10 -1.86 -10.66 -5.03
C HIS A 10 -2.17 -11.19 -3.63
N ASP A 11 -3.07 -10.46 -2.98
CA ASP A 11 -3.74 -10.77 -1.73
C ASP A 11 -2.94 -10.51 -0.43
N GLY A 12 -3.25 -9.37 0.19
CA GLY A 12 -2.78 -8.99 1.52
C GLY A 12 -1.91 -7.72 1.55
N ALA A 13 -2.15 -6.88 2.57
CA ALA A 13 -1.44 -5.63 2.72
C ALA A 13 0.00 -5.85 3.23
N VAL A 14 0.96 -5.13 2.66
CA VAL A 14 2.39 -5.29 2.98
C VAL A 14 3.00 -3.97 3.39
N PHE A 15 3.77 -4.00 4.48
CA PHE A 15 4.69 -2.93 4.87
C PHE A 15 6.10 -3.25 4.39
N GLY A 16 6.81 -2.29 3.80
CA GLY A 16 8.23 -2.41 3.46
C GLY A 16 9.03 -1.16 3.81
N GLY A 17 10.22 -1.33 4.37
CA GLY A 17 11.13 -0.22 4.69
C GLY A 17 11.85 0.31 3.45
N ALA A 18 11.57 1.55 3.03
CA ALA A 18 11.99 2.11 1.73
C ALA A 18 13.47 2.56 1.64
N GLY A 19 14.29 2.36 2.69
CA GLY A 19 15.70 2.78 2.68
C GLY A 19 16.58 2.05 3.69
N GLY A 20 17.90 2.00 3.48
CA GLY A 20 18.88 1.19 4.24
C GLY A 20 19.03 1.48 5.75
N GLY A 21 18.22 2.35 6.34
CA GLY A 21 18.17 2.54 7.80
C GLY A 21 17.43 1.40 8.49
N LEU A 22 17.83 1.06 9.71
CA LEU A 22 17.08 0.15 10.58
C LEU A 22 15.67 0.70 10.81
N ALA A 23 14.65 -0.16 10.81
CA ALA A 23 13.28 0.26 11.07
C ALA A 23 13.18 0.72 12.54
N GLY A 24 13.17 2.03 12.77
CA GLY A 24 13.06 2.64 14.10
C GLY A 24 11.61 2.96 14.46
N GLN A 25 11.31 3.00 15.75
CA GLN A 25 10.01 3.47 16.27
C GLN A 25 9.74 4.91 15.81
N GLY A 26 8.48 5.21 15.45
CA GLY A 26 8.06 6.54 15.03
C GLY A 26 8.41 6.91 13.58
N GLN A 27 8.78 5.93 12.75
CA GLN A 27 9.01 6.17 11.32
C GLN A 27 7.71 6.51 10.58
N PRO A 28 7.79 7.38 9.55
CA PRO A 28 6.63 7.79 8.80
C PRO A 28 6.06 6.64 7.96
N VAL A 29 4.74 6.64 7.77
CA VAL A 29 4.05 5.65 6.94
C VAL A 29 3.48 6.32 5.71
N THR A 30 3.81 5.77 4.54
CA THR A 30 3.15 6.09 3.28
C THR A 30 2.24 4.94 2.88
N VAL A 31 0.94 5.20 2.78
CA VAL A 31 -0.01 4.23 2.23
C VAL A 31 -0.09 4.43 0.72
N VAL A 32 -0.04 3.36 -0.05
CA VAL A 32 0.02 3.37 -1.52
C VAL A 32 -1.05 2.45 -2.07
N THR A 33 -1.81 2.93 -3.04
CA THR A 33 -2.76 2.11 -3.81
C THR A 33 -2.79 2.56 -5.27
N ILE A 34 -3.12 1.65 -6.19
CA ILE A 34 -3.57 1.98 -7.54
C ILE A 34 -5.04 1.64 -7.63
N CYS A 35 -5.86 2.57 -8.08
CA CYS A 35 -7.31 2.39 -8.05
C CYS A 35 -8.02 2.93 -9.27
N ARG A 36 -9.17 2.30 -9.55
CA ARG A 36 -10.21 2.79 -10.44
C ARG A 36 -11.57 2.58 -9.77
N GLU A 37 -11.74 3.25 -8.64
CA GLU A 37 -12.87 3.02 -7.73
C GLU A 37 -13.87 4.17 -7.72
N PRO A 38 -15.12 3.92 -7.29
CA PRO A 38 -16.09 4.98 -7.06
C PRO A 38 -15.57 6.07 -6.10
N PRO A 39 -15.99 7.33 -6.26
CA PRO A 39 -15.50 8.43 -5.44
C PRO A 39 -15.62 8.27 -3.93
N ASP A 40 -16.66 7.61 -3.44
CA ASP A 40 -16.85 7.37 -2.01
C ASP A 40 -15.85 6.36 -1.44
N VAL A 41 -15.45 5.36 -2.23
CA VAL A 41 -14.40 4.39 -1.87
C VAL A 41 -13.06 5.11 -1.73
N VAL A 42 -12.67 5.90 -2.73
CA VAL A 42 -11.42 6.68 -2.72
C VAL A 42 -11.36 7.64 -1.53
N ARG A 43 -12.45 8.38 -1.27
CA ARG A 43 -12.53 9.29 -0.11
C ARG A 43 -12.41 8.53 1.22
N ARG A 44 -13.10 7.40 1.35
CA ARG A 44 -13.04 6.55 2.56
C ARG A 44 -11.63 6.04 2.77
N PHE A 45 -11.00 5.52 1.73
CA PHE A 45 -9.61 5.05 1.77
C PHE A 45 -8.67 6.15 2.27
N ALA A 46 -8.71 7.33 1.66
CA ALA A 46 -7.85 8.44 2.03
C ALA A 46 -8.08 8.89 3.47
N ALA A 47 -9.33 9.12 3.86
CA ALA A 47 -9.68 9.59 5.20
C ALA A 47 -9.32 8.57 6.28
N TRP A 48 -9.61 7.29 6.05
CA TRP A 48 -9.34 6.22 7.01
C TRP A 48 -7.85 6.04 7.27
N HIS A 49 -7.04 5.95 6.21
CA HIS A 49 -5.59 5.78 6.37
C HIS A 49 -4.92 7.01 6.97
N ARG A 50 -5.44 8.22 6.69
CA ARG A 50 -5.00 9.42 7.38
C ARG A 50 -5.35 9.39 8.88
N HIS A 51 -6.55 8.92 9.22
CA HIS A 51 -7.00 8.74 10.61
C HIS A 51 -6.11 7.74 11.39
N LEU A 52 -5.67 6.66 10.75
CA LEU A 52 -4.72 5.69 11.34
C LEU A 52 -3.30 6.25 11.53
N GLY A 53 -3.03 7.48 11.09
CA GLY A 53 -1.76 8.16 11.28
C GLY A 53 -0.77 8.00 10.13
N ALA A 54 -1.22 7.64 8.92
CA ALA A 54 -0.37 7.74 7.74
C ALA A 54 0.10 9.19 7.56
N GLU A 55 1.39 9.37 7.27
CA GLU A 55 1.98 10.67 6.94
C GLU A 55 1.57 11.07 5.53
N THR A 56 1.66 10.12 4.60
CA THR A 56 1.27 10.31 3.21
C THR A 56 0.30 9.23 2.77
N VAL A 57 -0.74 9.62 2.03
CA VAL A 57 -1.55 8.69 1.24
C VAL A 57 -1.27 8.96 -0.24
N CYS A 58 -0.68 7.99 -0.93
CA CYS A 58 -0.34 8.05 -2.35
C CYS A 58 -1.33 7.20 -3.14
N ILE A 59 -2.10 7.86 -4.01
CA ILE A 59 -3.12 7.19 -4.84
C ILE A 59 -2.69 7.33 -6.30
N LEU A 60 -2.47 6.20 -6.96
CA LEU A 60 -2.26 6.12 -8.39
C LEU A 60 -3.62 5.91 -9.05
N PHE A 61 -4.11 6.91 -9.76
CA PHE A 61 -5.40 6.87 -10.43
C PHE A 61 -5.23 6.23 -11.81
N ASP A 62 -5.72 4.98 -11.94
CA ASP A 62 -5.67 4.23 -13.21
C ASP A 62 -6.55 4.88 -14.29
N ASP A 63 -7.56 5.62 -13.86
CA ASP A 63 -8.32 6.57 -14.67
C ASP A 63 -7.77 8.00 -14.45
N PRO A 64 -6.94 8.54 -15.35
CA PRO A 64 -6.28 9.83 -15.15
C PRO A 64 -7.26 11.02 -15.17
N ASP A 65 -8.49 10.81 -15.65
CA ASP A 65 -9.54 11.82 -15.76
C ASP A 65 -10.55 11.73 -14.59
N ASP A 66 -10.27 10.91 -13.56
CA ASP A 66 -11.12 10.79 -12.39
C ASP A 66 -11.33 12.16 -11.69
N PRO A 67 -12.58 12.63 -11.55
CA PRO A 67 -12.86 13.95 -10.99
C PRO A 67 -12.40 14.08 -9.52
N VAL A 68 -12.23 12.98 -8.81
CA VAL A 68 -11.77 12.94 -7.41
C VAL A 68 -10.32 13.39 -7.29
N ILE A 69 -9.51 13.29 -8.35
CA ILE A 69 -8.12 13.71 -8.32
C ILE A 69 -8.00 15.18 -7.88
N SER A 70 -8.80 16.06 -8.49
CA SER A 70 -8.77 17.50 -8.16
C SER A 70 -9.22 17.77 -6.72
N GLU A 71 -10.13 16.95 -6.18
CA GLU A 71 -10.53 17.01 -4.78
C GLU A 71 -9.39 16.57 -3.87
N MET A 72 -8.66 15.52 -4.23
CA MET A 72 -7.61 14.94 -3.40
C MET A 72 -6.32 15.79 -3.39
N GLU A 73 -5.97 16.42 -4.50
CA GLU A 73 -4.78 17.28 -4.64
C GLU A 73 -4.77 18.49 -3.71
N ARG A 74 -5.93 18.87 -3.14
CA ARG A 74 -6.02 19.96 -2.16
C ARG A 74 -5.37 19.63 -0.81
N PHE A 75 -5.14 18.35 -0.53
CA PHE A 75 -4.64 17.89 0.76
C PHE A 75 -3.13 17.71 0.69
N GLY A 76 -2.36 18.51 1.44
CA GLY A 76 -0.89 18.44 1.42
C GLY A 76 -0.29 17.13 1.95
N TRP A 77 -1.10 16.26 2.58
CA TRP A 77 -0.73 14.91 3.03
C TRP A 77 -1.12 13.81 2.02
N LEU A 78 -1.75 14.18 0.89
CA LEU A 78 -2.18 13.26 -0.14
C LEU A 78 -1.41 13.54 -1.43
N ARG A 79 -0.85 12.48 -2.03
CA ARG A 79 -0.21 12.52 -3.35
C ARG A 79 -1.09 11.79 -4.35
N ALA A 80 -1.75 12.53 -5.23
CA ALA A 80 -2.50 11.96 -6.35
C ALA A 80 -1.60 11.87 -7.59
N ILE A 81 -1.49 10.68 -8.18
CA ILE A 81 -0.71 10.44 -9.39
C ILE A 81 -1.69 10.04 -10.50
N ARG A 82 -1.70 10.79 -11.60
CA ARG A 82 -2.48 10.43 -12.80
C ARG A 82 -1.69 9.41 -13.60
N CYS A 83 -2.27 8.23 -13.82
CA CYS A 83 -1.65 7.21 -14.66
C CYS A 83 -2.07 7.39 -16.13
N ASP A 84 -1.67 8.52 -16.72
CA ASP A 84 -1.91 8.81 -18.12
C ASP A 84 -0.96 8.03 -19.07
N ALA A 85 -1.12 8.24 -20.38
CA ALA A 85 -0.27 7.59 -21.38
C ALA A 85 1.23 7.91 -21.19
N GLY A 86 1.56 9.12 -20.70
CA GLY A 86 2.94 9.52 -20.42
C GLY A 86 3.52 8.78 -19.21
N PHE A 87 2.73 8.61 -18.15
CA PHE A 87 3.08 7.81 -16.99
C PHE A 87 3.38 6.36 -17.38
N TRP A 88 2.49 5.71 -18.14
CA TRP A 88 2.71 4.33 -18.58
C TRP A 88 3.93 4.19 -19.48
N ALA A 89 4.10 5.12 -20.43
CA ALA A 89 5.27 5.13 -21.31
C ALA A 89 6.59 5.26 -20.54
N ALA A 90 6.62 6.10 -19.48
CA ALA A 90 7.79 6.24 -18.61
C ALA A 90 8.13 4.95 -17.84
N LEU A 91 7.14 4.08 -17.62
CA LEU A 91 7.30 2.74 -17.04
C LEU A 91 7.57 1.65 -18.08
N GLY A 92 7.69 2.00 -19.36
CA GLY A 92 7.87 1.04 -20.45
C GLY A 92 6.63 0.20 -20.76
N LEU A 93 5.44 0.67 -20.37
CA LEU A 93 4.17 0.00 -20.58
C LEU A 93 3.26 0.79 -21.50
N ALA A 94 2.38 0.07 -22.20
CA ALA A 94 1.23 0.67 -22.86
C ALA A 94 0.07 0.82 -21.86
N GLY A 95 -0.80 1.81 -22.07
CA GLY A 95 -1.95 2.05 -21.19
C GLY A 95 -2.98 0.92 -21.20
N ASP A 96 -3.01 0.12 -22.26
CA ASP A 96 -3.87 -1.06 -22.43
C ASP A 96 -3.20 -2.38 -22.03
N ALA A 97 -1.99 -2.33 -21.46
CA ALA A 97 -1.34 -3.52 -20.92
C ALA A 97 -2.21 -4.19 -19.83
N PRO A 98 -2.09 -5.52 -19.64
CA PRO A 98 -2.83 -6.24 -18.61
C PRO A 98 -2.75 -5.54 -17.25
N PHE A 99 -3.90 -5.38 -16.59
CA PHE A 99 -3.99 -4.61 -15.34
C PHE A 99 -2.99 -5.11 -14.28
N ALA A 100 -2.79 -6.42 -14.11
CA ALA A 100 -1.82 -6.95 -13.16
C ALA A 100 -0.38 -6.44 -13.41
N LEU A 101 0.04 -6.29 -14.68
CA LEU A 101 1.35 -5.73 -15.02
C LEU A 101 1.41 -4.24 -14.70
N ARG A 102 0.35 -3.50 -15.04
CA ARG A 102 0.22 -2.07 -14.74
C ARG A 102 0.23 -1.82 -13.23
N GLN A 103 -0.49 -2.64 -12.47
CA GLN A 103 -0.56 -2.60 -11.01
C GLN A 103 0.83 -2.81 -10.38
N VAL A 104 1.54 -3.89 -10.74
CA VAL A 104 2.89 -4.14 -10.22
C VAL A 104 3.85 -3.00 -10.55
N ALA A 105 3.83 -2.49 -11.80
CA ALA A 105 4.73 -1.41 -12.23
C ALA A 105 4.44 -0.09 -11.49
N ALA A 106 3.17 0.28 -11.38
CA ALA A 106 2.70 1.48 -10.69
C ALA A 106 3.05 1.47 -9.20
N LEU A 107 2.75 0.37 -8.51
CA LEU A 107 3.06 0.20 -7.09
C LEU A 107 4.57 0.17 -6.85
N THR A 108 5.34 -0.49 -7.73
CA THR A 108 6.81 -0.46 -7.68
C THR A 108 7.37 0.95 -7.87
N HIS A 109 6.81 1.73 -8.79
CA HIS A 109 7.19 3.13 -8.99
C HIS A 109 6.97 3.95 -7.72
N ALA A 110 5.78 3.85 -7.12
CA ALA A 110 5.46 4.58 -5.90
C ALA A 110 6.34 4.14 -4.72
N TYR A 111 6.53 2.84 -4.52
CA TYR A 111 7.43 2.28 -3.51
C TYR A 111 8.85 2.86 -3.62
N ARG A 112 9.43 2.88 -4.83
CA ARG A 112 10.78 3.42 -5.08
C ARG A 112 10.87 4.94 -4.90
N SER A 113 9.75 5.65 -4.92
CA SER A 113 9.72 7.10 -4.71
C SER A 113 9.79 7.51 -3.24
N VAL A 114 9.42 6.62 -2.33
CA VAL A 114 9.52 6.83 -0.87
C VAL A 114 10.97 6.62 -0.45
N ARG A 115 11.53 7.57 0.32
CA ARG A 115 12.96 7.56 0.70
C ARG A 115 13.22 7.04 2.10
N SER A 116 12.22 7.09 2.97
CA SER A 116 12.35 6.75 4.38
C SER A 116 11.01 6.29 4.95
N GLY A 117 11.08 5.45 5.98
CA GLY A 117 9.92 4.92 6.68
C GLY A 117 9.30 3.72 5.97
N TRP A 118 8.04 3.46 6.31
CA TRP A 118 7.27 2.30 5.87
C TRP A 118 6.38 2.65 4.69
N VAL A 119 6.32 1.74 3.72
CA VAL A 119 5.35 1.79 2.62
C VAL A 119 4.33 0.69 2.82
N ALA A 120 3.07 1.06 2.98
CA ALA A 120 1.95 0.14 3.10
C ALA A 120 1.21 0.05 1.76
N VAL A 121 1.14 -1.12 1.14
CA VAL A 121 0.43 -1.34 -0.13
C VAL A 121 -0.82 -2.16 0.14
N LEU A 122 -1.97 -1.71 -0.35
CA LEU A 122 -3.26 -2.41 -0.31
C LEU A 122 -4.22 -1.88 -1.38
N ASP A 123 -5.28 -2.62 -1.67
CA ASP A 123 -6.30 -2.20 -2.63
C ASP A 123 -7.20 -1.09 -2.03
N ALA A 124 -7.82 -0.28 -2.89
CA ALA A 124 -8.52 0.93 -2.46
C ALA A 124 -9.86 0.67 -1.75
N ASP A 125 -10.44 -0.50 -1.95
CA ASP A 125 -11.61 -0.99 -1.23
C ASP A 125 -11.26 -1.70 0.09
N GLU A 126 -9.98 -1.93 0.35
CA GLU A 126 -9.47 -2.48 1.60
C GLU A 126 -9.12 -1.40 2.63
N ALA A 127 -9.09 -1.81 3.90
CA ALA A 127 -8.74 -0.94 5.01
C ALA A 127 -7.98 -1.70 6.08
N PHE A 128 -6.92 -1.08 6.62
CA PHE A 128 -6.29 -1.59 7.83
C PHE A 128 -7.22 -1.44 9.03
N HIS A 129 -7.26 -2.45 9.88
CA HIS A 129 -8.01 -2.40 11.13
C HIS A 129 -7.11 -2.82 12.28
N PHE A 130 -6.80 -1.90 13.20
CA PHE A 130 -5.87 -2.16 14.30
C PHE A 130 -6.53 -2.12 15.68
N GLY A 131 -7.82 -2.45 15.76
CA GLY A 131 -8.53 -2.49 17.05
C GLY A 131 -8.52 -1.18 17.82
N GLY A 132 -8.55 -0.03 17.12
CA GLY A 132 -8.52 1.31 17.72
C GLY A 132 -7.12 1.95 17.84
N ARG A 133 -6.06 1.23 17.41
CA ARG A 133 -4.68 1.72 17.38
C ARG A 133 -4.33 2.35 16.03
N GLY A 134 -3.26 3.15 16.00
CA GLY A 134 -2.68 3.69 14.76
C GLY A 134 -1.47 2.91 14.25
N PHE A 135 -1.00 3.26 13.04
CA PHE A 135 0.20 2.67 12.44
C PHE A 135 1.43 2.76 13.36
N ALA A 136 1.64 3.91 14.00
CA ALA A 136 2.81 4.13 14.86
C ALA A 136 2.85 3.14 16.04
N GLU A 137 1.69 2.88 16.65
CA GLU A 137 1.58 1.93 17.76
C GLU A 137 1.83 0.49 17.29
N VAL A 138 1.27 0.09 16.15
CA VAL A 138 1.44 -1.27 15.61
C VAL A 138 2.89 -1.50 15.17
N LEU A 139 3.48 -0.54 14.46
CA LEU A 139 4.85 -0.66 13.96
C LEU A 139 5.91 -0.54 15.08
N ALA A 140 5.57 0.04 16.23
CA ALA A 140 6.47 0.07 17.38
C ALA A 140 6.72 -1.32 18.00
N GLU A 141 5.83 -2.29 17.74
CA GLU A 141 5.98 -3.69 18.15
C GLU A 141 6.82 -4.51 17.17
N VAL A 142 7.07 -3.98 15.96
CA VAL A 142 7.88 -4.65 14.96
C VAL A 142 9.36 -4.53 15.32
N PRO A 143 10.10 -5.65 15.46
CA PRO A 143 11.53 -5.60 15.78
C PRO A 143 12.30 -4.80 14.72
N ALA A 144 13.30 -4.02 15.16
CA ALA A 144 14.00 -3.07 14.29
C ALA A 144 14.74 -3.69 13.08
N GLN A 145 15.02 -5.00 13.15
CA GLN A 145 15.65 -5.77 12.08
C GLN A 145 14.65 -6.23 11.02
N VAL A 146 13.34 -6.20 11.30
CA VAL A 146 12.30 -6.61 10.36
C VAL A 146 12.09 -5.51 9.33
N ARG A 147 12.23 -5.89 8.05
CA ARG A 147 12.17 -4.97 6.91
C ARG A 147 10.82 -4.97 6.20
N GLY A 148 9.97 -5.95 6.52
CA GLY A 148 8.63 -6.04 6.00
C GLY A 148 7.71 -6.87 6.86
N VAL A 149 6.43 -6.52 6.83
CA VAL A 149 5.35 -7.21 7.55
C VAL A 149 4.21 -7.44 6.57
N ARG A 150 3.66 -8.65 6.57
CA ARG A 150 2.43 -8.97 5.84
C ARG A 150 1.26 -8.98 6.81
N VAL A 151 0.23 -8.20 6.50
CA VAL A 151 -1.07 -8.24 7.18
C VAL A 151 -1.98 -9.18 6.41
N ARG A 152 -2.60 -10.12 7.12
CA ARG A 152 -3.51 -11.08 6.49
C ARG A 152 -4.86 -10.42 6.24
N THR A 153 -5.39 -10.62 5.05
CA THR A 153 -6.76 -10.24 4.70
C THR A 153 -7.74 -10.97 5.59
N ALA A 154 -8.73 -10.25 6.11
CA ALA A 154 -9.86 -10.82 6.84
C ALA A 154 -11.13 -10.51 6.03
N GLU A 155 -11.69 -11.54 5.41
CA GLU A 155 -12.93 -11.40 4.64
C GLU A 155 -14.15 -11.69 5.50
N TYR A 156 -15.22 -10.91 5.30
CA TYR A 156 -16.51 -11.20 5.92
C TYR A 156 -17.20 -12.33 5.12
N MET A 157 -17.30 -13.51 5.72
CA MET A 157 -18.20 -14.55 5.21
C MET A 157 -19.61 -14.30 5.74
N VAL A 158 -20.52 -13.85 4.87
CA VAL A 158 -21.97 -13.85 5.19
C VAL A 158 -22.43 -15.31 5.27
N ALA A 159 -22.60 -15.86 6.47
CA ALA A 159 -23.43 -17.06 6.63
C ALA A 159 -24.89 -16.64 6.34
N GLY A 160 -25.48 -17.12 5.24
CA GLY A 160 -26.76 -16.63 4.70
C GLY A 160 -28.01 -16.83 5.59
N PRO A 161 -29.24 -16.55 5.09
CA PRO A 161 -29.60 -15.69 3.96
C PRO A 161 -29.83 -14.22 4.41
N ALA A 162 -29.69 -13.30 3.45
CA ALA A 162 -29.61 -11.85 3.67
C ALA A 162 -30.81 -11.24 4.43
N ARG A 163 -30.52 -10.26 5.29
CA ARG A 163 -31.49 -9.24 5.75
C ARG A 163 -30.95 -7.82 5.50
N PRO A 164 -31.83 -6.85 5.20
CA PRO A 164 -31.49 -5.61 4.52
C PRO A 164 -31.11 -4.49 5.50
N GLU A 165 -30.06 -4.66 6.30
CA GLU A 165 -29.40 -3.54 6.97
C GLU A 165 -28.00 -3.94 7.46
N SER A 166 -27.06 -4.14 6.53
CA SER A 166 -25.66 -4.35 6.88
C SER A 166 -24.99 -3.01 7.24
N VAL A 167 -25.25 -2.55 8.47
CA VAL A 167 -24.36 -1.62 9.18
C VAL A 167 -23.05 -2.38 9.45
N GLY A 168 -21.95 -1.88 8.89
CA GLY A 168 -20.63 -2.49 9.02
C GLY A 168 -20.26 -2.72 10.49
N ARG A 169 -19.97 -3.97 10.86
CA ARG A 169 -19.52 -4.33 12.20
C ARG A 169 -18.14 -5.00 12.14
N HIS A 170 -17.19 -4.32 12.79
CA HIS A 170 -15.82 -4.71 13.12
C HIS A 170 -15.67 -6.19 13.52
N LEU A 171 -14.60 -6.82 13.04
CA LEU A 171 -13.94 -7.93 13.73
C LEU A 171 -12.55 -7.44 14.16
N ALA A 172 -12.26 -7.65 15.44
CA ALA A 172 -11.03 -7.22 16.09
C ALA A 172 -9.86 -8.15 15.73
N LEU A 173 -8.67 -7.56 15.60
CA LEU A 173 -7.41 -8.29 15.61
C LEU A 173 -7.17 -8.86 17.01
N GLU A 174 -7.49 -10.14 17.20
CA GLU A 174 -6.89 -10.95 18.25
C GLU A 174 -5.92 -11.91 17.55
N ASP A 175 -4.71 -12.00 18.09
CA ASP A 175 -3.58 -12.84 17.65
C ASP A 175 -2.69 -12.27 16.52
N GLY A 176 -1.66 -11.57 16.98
CA GLY A 176 -0.63 -10.95 16.15
C GLY A 176 0.21 -11.92 15.34
N PHE A 177 0.67 -11.46 14.18
CA PHE A 177 1.70 -12.14 13.40
C PHE A 177 2.60 -11.12 12.70
N ALA A 178 3.90 -11.20 12.99
CA ALA A 178 4.96 -10.64 12.16
C ALA A 178 5.56 -11.79 11.33
N VAL A 179 5.34 -11.79 10.02
CA VAL A 179 6.14 -12.63 9.11
C VAL A 179 7.37 -11.84 8.73
N ALA A 180 8.52 -12.18 9.30
CA ALA A 180 9.80 -11.58 8.95
C ALA A 180 10.31 -12.19 7.63
N MET A 181 10.27 -11.42 6.54
CA MET A 181 11.01 -11.76 5.32
C MET A 181 12.50 -11.59 5.61
N ARG A 182 13.28 -12.67 5.55
CA ARG A 182 14.75 -12.66 5.71
C ARG A 182 15.42 -12.01 4.51
N ASP A 183 16.57 -11.37 4.77
CA ASP A 183 17.42 -10.73 3.76
C ASP A 183 17.63 -11.59 2.52
N VAL A 184 17.44 -10.99 1.35
CA VAL A 184 18.04 -11.48 0.10
C VAL A 184 19.51 -11.02 0.14
N PRO A 185 20.50 -11.92 0.04
CA PRO A 185 21.90 -11.53 0.06
C PRO A 185 22.20 -10.49 -1.01
N GLY A 186 22.87 -9.40 -0.61
CA GLY A 186 23.18 -8.27 -1.47
C GLY A 186 23.93 -8.66 -2.73
N GLN A 187 23.50 -8.12 -3.87
CA GLN A 187 24.32 -8.06 -5.07
C GLN A 187 25.55 -7.20 -4.74
N GLY A 188 26.71 -7.85 -4.74
CA GLY A 188 27.99 -7.21 -4.50
C GLY A 188 28.21 -6.04 -5.45
N ALA A 189 28.89 -5.02 -4.92
CA ALA A 189 29.44 -3.92 -5.69
C ALA A 189 30.20 -4.47 -6.91
N VAL A 190 29.79 -4.07 -8.11
CA VAL A 190 30.67 -4.15 -9.28
C VAL A 190 31.64 -2.99 -9.10
N ALA A 191 32.85 -3.32 -8.63
CA ALA A 191 33.96 -2.39 -8.59
C ALA A 191 34.41 -2.13 -10.04
N ASP A 192 34.57 -0.85 -10.37
CA ASP A 192 35.29 -0.38 -11.55
C ASP A 192 36.70 -1.00 -11.60
N ALA A 193 37.05 -1.53 -12.77
CA ALA A 193 38.43 -1.77 -13.24
C ALA A 193 38.46 -1.66 -14.77
#